data_AF-A0A9P5JYZ9-F1
#
_entry.id   AF-A0A9P5JYZ9-F1
#
_cell.length_a   1.000
_cell.length_b   1.000
_cell.length_c   1.000
_cell.angle_alpha   90.00
_cell.angle_beta   90.00
_cell.angle_gamma   90.00
#
_symmetry.space_group_name_H-M   'P 1'
#
loop_
_entity.id
_entity.type
_entity.pdbx_description
1 polymer ?
#
loop_
_entity_poly.entity_id
_entity_poly.type
_entity_poly.pdbx_seq_one_letter_code
_entity_poly.pdbx_strand_id
1 'polypeptide(L)'
;MSDQSGPSQLHWQVLFEAALQDYEKQTGIVLANNPLAQQLQACDSAESVTAVLLEQEQTQAFSEFRERDKILKSLKNAVSVLHKLSATTDLGQAIGLRFPPVKAIQTGLAVLLSAVKGVDSHDALVDLLESIEHFLNRLDIYTKIPPTVALTEMVVKILVELLSALALVTKQIKEGRSTKLVKFFGKKDIETVIQRLDRLTRDEARMTAVQTLEVVYGLVQNMRVVMDDGEASLDCVRDTLEIMQEVTSDMNKSKREELEQKLRSWLSPPDPWKNHNIACKSRHRGSAAWFIQGNQFSEWKASETRGSLLWVHGKPGAGKSALSSTIIEDIDAMRRAGLASLAFFYFDFREDQKKDLRGLLSSVLVQLCHQSDSYYHPLSILYSDHAAGLF
;
A
#
# COMPACT_ATOMS: atom_id res chain seq x y z
N MET A 1 -8.07 -9.46 -41.41
CA MET A 1 -8.97 -9.04 -40.32
C MET A 1 -9.07 -10.20 -39.35
N SER A 2 -8.18 -10.23 -38.37
CA SER A 2 -8.16 -11.22 -37.30
C SER A 2 -8.01 -10.46 -36.01
N ASP A 3 -9.08 -10.53 -35.22
CA ASP A 3 -9.26 -9.92 -33.91
C ASP A 3 -8.18 -10.46 -32.97
N GLN A 4 -7.15 -9.65 -32.69
CA GLN A 4 -6.15 -9.93 -31.66
C GLN A 4 -6.42 -9.03 -30.44
N SER A 5 -7.63 -9.10 -29.88
CA SER A 5 -7.83 -8.62 -28.52
C SER A 5 -7.26 -9.65 -27.55
N GLY A 6 -6.10 -9.38 -26.97
CA GLY A 6 -5.45 -10.31 -26.02
C GLY A 6 -6.29 -10.57 -24.76
N PRO A 7 -6.06 -11.68 -24.04
CA PRO A 7 -6.83 -12.03 -22.83
C PRO A 7 -6.80 -10.94 -21.73
N SER A 8 -5.71 -10.17 -21.63
CA SER A 8 -5.60 -9.04 -20.69
C SER A 8 -6.51 -7.86 -21.05
N GLN A 9 -6.70 -7.60 -22.34
CA GLN A 9 -7.55 -6.50 -22.83
C GLN A 9 -9.02 -6.74 -22.50
N LEU A 10 -9.48 -7.99 -22.67
CA LEU A 10 -10.82 -8.41 -22.29
C LEU A 10 -11.04 -8.32 -20.77
N HIS A 11 -10.01 -8.62 -19.96
CA HIS A 11 -10.07 -8.50 -18.51
C HIS A 11 -10.25 -7.05 -18.04
N TRP A 12 -9.52 -6.10 -18.63
CA TRP A 12 -9.63 -4.68 -18.27
C TRP A 12 -10.99 -4.09 -18.62
N GLN A 13 -11.55 -4.49 -19.77
CA GLN A 13 -12.92 -4.11 -20.19
C GLN A 13 -13.95 -4.50 -19.13
N VAL A 14 -13.91 -5.77 -18.71
CA VAL A 14 -14.87 -6.32 -17.74
C VAL A 14 -14.76 -5.60 -16.40
N LEU A 15 -13.54 -5.32 -15.93
CA LEU A 15 -13.33 -4.58 -14.68
C LEU A 15 -13.91 -3.16 -14.73
N PHE A 16 -13.65 -2.44 -15.82
CA PHE A 16 -14.11 -1.06 -15.92
C PHE A 16 -15.63 -0.95 -16.11
N GLU A 17 -16.21 -1.84 -16.91
CA GLU A 17 -17.66 -1.90 -17.12
C GLU A 17 -18.39 -2.24 -15.81
N ALA A 18 -17.85 -3.16 -15.00
CA ALA A 18 -18.39 -3.46 -13.68
C ALA A 18 -18.38 -2.22 -12.76
N ALA A 19 -17.33 -1.40 -12.84
CA ALA A 19 -17.24 -0.15 -12.07
C ALA A 19 -18.27 0.89 -12.52
N LEU A 20 -18.53 1.01 -13.82
CA LEU A 20 -19.59 1.89 -14.36
C LEU A 20 -20.98 1.44 -13.89
N GLN A 21 -21.25 0.13 -13.89
CA GLN A 21 -22.52 -0.41 -13.40
C GLN A 21 -22.69 -0.19 -11.90
N ASP A 22 -21.63 -0.33 -11.11
CA ASP A 22 -21.68 -0.04 -9.67
C ASP A 22 -21.92 1.45 -9.42
N TYR A 23 -21.27 2.34 -10.20
CA TYR A 23 -21.54 3.78 -10.14
C TYR A 23 -23.02 4.10 -10.40
N GLU A 24 -23.62 3.51 -11.44
CA GLU A 24 -25.03 3.67 -11.76
C GLU A 24 -25.92 3.19 -10.61
N LYS A 25 -25.64 1.99 -10.08
CA LYS A 25 -26.38 1.40 -8.97
C LYS A 25 -26.33 2.27 -7.71
N GLN A 26 -25.20 2.90 -7.44
CA GLN A 26 -25.03 3.76 -6.27
C GLN A 26 -25.71 5.12 -6.44
N THR A 27 -25.59 5.75 -7.61
CA THR A 27 -25.97 7.16 -7.82
C THR A 27 -27.30 7.37 -8.55
N GLY A 28 -27.81 6.31 -9.18
CA GLY A 28 -28.91 6.36 -10.14
C GLY A 28 -28.57 7.11 -11.44
N ILE A 29 -27.29 7.36 -11.73
CA ILE A 29 -26.85 8.10 -12.92
C ILE A 29 -26.05 7.19 -13.82
N VAL A 30 -26.53 7.05 -15.06
CA VAL A 30 -25.76 6.43 -16.15
C VAL A 30 -24.77 7.46 -16.68
N LEU A 31 -23.47 7.31 -16.38
CA LEU A 31 -22.46 8.29 -16.81
C LEU A 31 -22.39 8.43 -18.34
N ALA A 32 -22.47 7.32 -19.08
CA ALA A 32 -22.40 7.33 -20.54
C ALA A 32 -23.55 8.10 -21.21
N ASN A 33 -24.73 8.14 -20.58
CA ASN A 33 -25.91 8.84 -21.11
C ASN A 33 -26.08 10.25 -20.53
N ASN A 34 -25.15 10.69 -19.68
CA ASN A 34 -25.24 12.01 -19.07
C ASN A 34 -25.00 13.10 -20.15
N PRO A 35 -25.80 14.17 -20.21
CA PRO A 35 -25.59 15.28 -21.16
C PRO A 35 -24.17 15.87 -21.08
N LEU A 36 -23.55 15.85 -19.90
CA LEU A 36 -22.17 16.29 -19.67
C LEU A 36 -21.16 15.37 -20.35
N ALA A 37 -21.44 14.08 -20.46
CA ALA A 37 -20.55 13.14 -21.13
C ALA A 37 -20.41 13.47 -22.62
N GLN A 38 -21.50 13.89 -23.29
CA GLN A 38 -21.45 14.31 -24.69
C GLN A 38 -20.62 15.58 -24.89
N GLN A 39 -20.76 16.56 -23.99
CA GLN A 39 -19.97 17.80 -24.03
C GLN A 39 -18.48 17.51 -23.76
N LEU A 40 -18.18 16.69 -22.75
CA LEU A 40 -16.83 16.28 -22.41
C LEU A 40 -16.18 15.40 -23.47
N GLN A 41 -16.95 14.64 -24.24
CA GLN A 41 -16.45 13.84 -25.36
C GLN A 41 -15.93 14.71 -26.51
N ALA A 42 -16.52 15.90 -26.70
CA ALA A 42 -16.05 16.88 -27.69
C ALA A 42 -14.82 17.69 -27.23
N CYS A 43 -14.44 17.60 -25.95
CA CYS A 43 -13.31 18.33 -25.40
C CYS A 43 -11.97 17.65 -25.74
N ASP A 44 -11.06 18.43 -26.32
CA ASP A 44 -9.74 18.03 -26.83
C ASP A 44 -8.57 18.57 -25.99
N SER A 45 -8.85 19.33 -24.93
CA SER A 45 -7.86 20.03 -24.11
C SER A 45 -8.27 20.06 -22.64
N ALA A 46 -7.31 20.21 -21.73
CA ALA A 46 -7.60 20.35 -20.30
C ALA A 46 -8.43 21.63 -20.04
N GLU A 47 -8.19 22.68 -20.81
CA GLU A 47 -8.90 23.96 -20.75
C GLU A 47 -10.36 23.81 -21.18
N SER A 48 -10.65 23.09 -22.27
CA SER A 48 -12.04 22.85 -22.72
C SER A 48 -12.81 21.96 -21.73
N VAL A 49 -12.18 20.92 -21.18
CA VAL A 49 -12.77 20.10 -20.11
C VAL A 49 -13.08 20.95 -18.88
N THR A 50 -12.12 21.76 -18.44
CA THR A 50 -12.34 22.68 -17.31
C THR A 50 -13.46 23.66 -17.63
N ALA A 51 -13.50 24.23 -18.84
CA ALA A 51 -14.56 25.14 -19.25
C ALA A 51 -15.94 24.47 -19.18
N VAL A 52 -16.11 23.23 -19.65
CA VAL A 52 -17.39 22.50 -19.54
C VAL A 52 -17.78 22.21 -18.09
N LEU A 53 -16.81 21.83 -17.26
CA LEU A 53 -17.03 21.60 -15.83
C LEU A 53 -17.48 22.89 -15.11
N LEU A 54 -17.03 24.06 -15.57
CA LEU A 54 -17.32 25.37 -14.99
C LEU A 54 -18.46 26.15 -15.69
N GLU A 55 -18.79 25.87 -16.96
CA GLU A 55 -19.90 26.51 -17.68
C GLU A 55 -21.25 26.09 -17.09
N GLN A 56 -21.32 24.88 -16.54
CA GLN A 56 -22.44 24.42 -15.71
C GLN A 56 -22.64 25.26 -14.44
N GLU A 57 -21.64 26.03 -14.02
CA GLU A 57 -21.62 26.80 -12.77
C GLU A 57 -21.99 28.28 -12.94
N GLN A 58 -22.30 28.76 -14.15
CA GLN A 58 -22.79 30.13 -14.37
C GLN A 58 -24.21 30.41 -13.82
N THR A 59 -24.78 29.48 -13.05
CA THR A 59 -25.96 29.74 -12.21
C THR A 59 -25.47 30.26 -10.85
N GLN A 60 -26.05 31.37 -10.36
CA GLN A 60 -25.64 32.19 -9.19
C GLN A 60 -25.16 31.46 -7.89
N ALA A 61 -25.36 30.15 -7.76
CA ALA A 61 -24.98 29.34 -6.60
C ALA A 61 -23.45 29.09 -6.46
N PHE A 62 -22.66 29.04 -7.54
CA PHE A 62 -21.22 28.74 -7.41
C PHE A 62 -20.36 29.94 -7.00
N SER A 63 -20.83 31.17 -7.26
CA SER A 63 -20.18 32.39 -6.76
C SER A 63 -20.24 32.53 -5.24
N GLU A 64 -21.11 31.78 -4.57
CA GLU A 64 -21.28 31.82 -3.11
C GLU A 64 -20.32 30.89 -2.35
N PHE A 65 -19.53 30.08 -3.07
CA PHE A 65 -18.54 29.19 -2.45
C PHE A 65 -17.38 29.98 -1.84
N ARG A 66 -17.20 29.86 -0.52
CA ARG A 66 -16.13 30.54 0.23
C ARG A 66 -14.71 30.15 -0.21
N GLU A 67 -14.53 28.91 -0.67
CA GLU A 67 -13.23 28.35 -1.09
C GLU A 67 -13.16 28.05 -2.60
N ARG A 68 -13.93 28.79 -3.41
CA ARG A 68 -14.02 28.62 -4.87
C ARG A 68 -12.66 28.48 -5.55
N ASP A 69 -11.71 29.35 -5.22
CA ASP A 69 -10.40 29.37 -5.87
C ASP A 69 -9.58 28.09 -5.62
N LYS A 70 -9.71 27.47 -4.44
CA LYS A 70 -9.05 26.20 -4.14
C LYS A 70 -9.66 25.05 -4.94
N ILE A 71 -10.99 24.96 -4.97
CA ILE A 71 -11.74 23.98 -5.77
C ILE A 71 -11.32 24.08 -7.24
N LEU A 72 -11.30 25.30 -7.78
CA LEU A 72 -10.89 25.56 -9.17
C LEU A 72 -9.44 25.13 -9.44
N LYS A 73 -8.53 25.39 -8.51
CA LYS A 73 -7.12 25.00 -8.63
C LYS A 73 -6.99 23.47 -8.65
N SER A 74 -7.60 22.78 -7.68
CA SER A 74 -7.53 21.33 -7.57
C SER A 74 -8.17 20.63 -8.76
N LEU A 75 -9.31 21.14 -9.22
CA LEU A 75 -10.00 20.63 -10.41
C LEU A 75 -9.14 20.79 -11.66
N LYS A 76 -8.56 21.98 -11.89
CA LYS A 76 -7.66 22.22 -13.04
C LYS A 76 -6.48 21.26 -13.06
N ASN A 77 -5.85 21.06 -11.90
CA ASN A 77 -4.71 20.16 -11.77
C ASN A 77 -5.11 18.71 -12.04
N ALA A 78 -6.20 18.23 -11.42
CA ALA A 78 -6.76 16.90 -11.66
C ALA A 78 -7.09 16.65 -13.14
N VAL A 79 -7.79 17.61 -13.77
CA VAL A 79 -8.18 17.54 -15.19
C VAL A 79 -6.95 17.53 -16.10
N SER A 80 -5.92 18.32 -15.78
CA SER A 80 -4.67 18.36 -16.55
C SER A 80 -3.98 16.99 -16.58
N VAL A 81 -3.83 16.34 -15.42
CA VAL A 81 -3.23 14.99 -15.36
C VAL A 81 -4.11 13.98 -16.12
N LEU A 82 -5.42 13.98 -15.88
CA LEU A 82 -6.35 13.08 -16.58
C LEU A 82 -6.26 13.24 -18.10
N HIS A 83 -6.17 14.48 -18.58
CA HIS A 83 -6.01 14.76 -20.00
C HIS A 83 -4.70 14.22 -20.56
N LYS A 84 -3.57 14.43 -19.86
CA LYS A 84 -2.27 13.84 -20.24
C LYS A 84 -2.33 12.32 -20.27
N LEU A 85 -2.93 11.68 -19.25
CA LEU A 85 -3.11 10.23 -19.21
C LEU A 85 -3.91 9.73 -20.42
N SER A 86 -4.99 10.44 -20.78
CA SER A 86 -5.78 10.09 -21.97
C SER A 86 -4.98 10.14 -23.27
N ALA A 87 -4.01 11.06 -23.38
CA ALA A 87 -3.18 11.21 -24.56
C ALA A 87 -2.05 10.17 -24.64
N THR A 88 -1.52 9.72 -23.49
CA THR A 88 -0.33 8.87 -23.45
C THR A 88 -0.62 7.38 -23.48
N THR A 89 -1.81 6.94 -23.07
CA THR A 89 -2.08 5.51 -22.81
C THR A 89 -3.03 4.85 -23.81
N ASP A 90 -3.60 5.59 -24.77
CA ASP A 90 -4.64 5.12 -25.72
C ASP A 90 -5.72 4.22 -25.06
N LEU A 91 -6.03 4.45 -23.77
CA LEU A 91 -6.92 3.61 -22.95
C LEU A 91 -8.32 3.45 -23.56
N GLY A 92 -8.73 4.39 -24.42
CA GLY A 92 -10.03 4.36 -25.10
C GLY A 92 -10.08 3.38 -26.26
N GLN A 93 -9.11 3.42 -27.19
CA GLN A 93 -9.09 2.49 -28.34
C GLN A 93 -8.43 1.16 -27.99
N ALA A 94 -7.36 1.19 -27.18
CA ALA A 94 -6.63 0.00 -26.74
C ALA A 94 -7.44 -0.91 -25.80
N ILE A 95 -8.60 -0.48 -25.30
CA ILE A 95 -9.48 -1.31 -24.46
C ILE A 95 -10.85 -1.48 -25.12
N GLY A 96 -11.13 -0.97 -26.32
CA GLY A 96 -12.41 -1.21 -27.03
C GLY A 96 -13.68 -0.83 -26.23
N LEU A 97 -13.55 0.03 -25.21
CA LEU A 97 -14.65 0.44 -24.35
C LEU A 97 -15.51 1.47 -25.09
N ARG A 98 -16.84 1.33 -25.00
CA ARG A 98 -17.79 2.33 -25.54
C ARG A 98 -17.69 3.68 -24.83
N PHE A 99 -17.21 3.70 -23.58
CA PHE A 99 -17.03 4.90 -22.78
C PHE A 99 -15.61 4.94 -22.17
N PRO A 100 -14.73 5.84 -22.63
CA PRO A 100 -13.33 5.83 -22.22
C PRO A 100 -13.15 6.08 -20.71
N PRO A 101 -12.23 5.36 -20.04
CA PRO A 101 -12.06 5.46 -18.58
C PRO A 101 -11.81 6.87 -18.04
N VAL A 102 -10.95 7.64 -18.71
CA VAL A 102 -10.66 9.03 -18.31
C VAL A 102 -11.90 9.91 -18.45
N LYS A 103 -12.68 9.73 -19.53
CA LYS A 103 -13.90 10.50 -19.77
C LYS A 103 -14.96 10.18 -18.71
N ALA A 104 -15.04 8.92 -18.24
CA ALA A 104 -15.90 8.55 -17.14
C ALA A 104 -15.57 9.29 -15.83
N ILE A 105 -14.27 9.42 -15.50
CA ILE A 105 -13.84 10.19 -14.33
C ILE A 105 -14.17 11.67 -14.49
N GLN A 106 -13.91 12.26 -15.66
CA GLN A 106 -14.26 13.66 -15.93
C GLN A 106 -15.77 13.90 -15.78
N THR A 107 -16.61 13.00 -16.32
CA THR A 107 -18.07 13.08 -16.14
C THR A 107 -18.49 12.88 -14.69
N GLY A 108 -17.84 11.96 -13.95
CA GLY A 108 -18.08 11.75 -12.53
C GLY A 108 -17.78 12.99 -11.68
N LEU A 109 -16.66 13.68 -11.96
CA LEU A 109 -16.33 14.97 -11.34
C LEU A 109 -17.38 16.04 -11.67
N ALA A 110 -17.84 16.11 -12.92
CA ALA A 110 -18.89 17.04 -13.34
C ALA A 110 -20.20 16.81 -12.58
N VAL A 111 -20.60 15.54 -12.47
CA VAL A 111 -21.79 15.12 -11.74
C VAL A 111 -21.66 15.46 -10.25
N LEU A 112 -20.51 15.22 -9.64
CA LEU A 112 -20.24 15.55 -8.24
C LEU A 112 -20.40 17.06 -8.00
N LEU A 113 -19.77 17.90 -8.83
CA LEU A 113 -19.90 19.36 -8.73
C LEU A 113 -21.36 19.81 -8.89
N SER A 114 -22.11 19.19 -9.81
CA SER A 114 -23.54 19.49 -10.00
C SER A 114 -24.40 19.12 -8.78
N ALA A 115 -24.05 18.05 -8.06
CA ALA A 115 -24.78 17.59 -6.88
C ALA A 115 -24.59 18.51 -5.66
N VAL A 116 -23.50 19.28 -5.63
CA VAL A 116 -23.11 20.10 -4.46
C VAL A 116 -23.84 21.45 -4.42
N LYS A 117 -24.57 21.83 -5.48
CA LYS A 117 -25.29 23.11 -5.65
C LYS A 117 -26.31 23.52 -4.56
N GLY A 118 -26.42 22.80 -3.45
CA GLY A 118 -27.28 23.13 -2.31
C GLY A 118 -26.79 22.62 -0.95
N VAL A 119 -25.49 22.39 -0.77
CA VAL A 119 -24.92 21.87 0.49
C VAL A 119 -24.08 22.96 1.18
N ASP A 120 -24.43 23.31 2.43
CA ASP A 120 -23.76 24.39 3.20
C ASP A 120 -22.28 24.11 3.55
N SER A 121 -21.80 22.88 3.35
CA SER A 121 -20.49 22.43 3.84
C SER A 121 -19.51 22.15 2.70
N HIS A 122 -18.89 23.22 2.22
CA HIS A 122 -17.92 23.22 1.13
C HIS A 122 -16.55 22.62 1.49
N ASP A 123 -16.16 22.63 2.77
CA ASP A 123 -14.83 22.21 3.23
C ASP A 123 -14.51 20.73 2.92
N ALA A 124 -15.45 19.81 3.11
CA ALA A 124 -15.22 18.38 2.84
C ALA A 124 -15.09 18.06 1.34
N LEU A 125 -15.71 18.89 0.48
CA LEU A 125 -15.52 18.78 -0.96
C LEU A 125 -14.14 19.28 -1.37
N VAL A 126 -13.66 20.35 -0.74
CA VAL A 126 -12.28 20.83 -0.94
C VAL A 126 -11.29 19.74 -0.54
N ASP A 127 -11.42 19.16 0.66
CA ASP A 127 -10.55 18.09 1.14
C ASP A 127 -10.53 16.86 0.19
N LEU A 128 -11.70 16.48 -0.32
CA LEU A 128 -11.82 15.37 -1.27
C LEU A 128 -11.15 15.71 -2.61
N LEU A 129 -11.39 16.91 -3.16
CA LEU A 129 -10.81 17.33 -4.43
C LEU A 129 -9.30 17.51 -4.32
N GLU A 130 -8.80 18.06 -3.21
CA GLU A 130 -7.36 18.13 -2.93
C GLU A 130 -6.74 16.73 -2.79
N SER A 131 -7.47 15.77 -2.20
CA SER A 131 -7.02 14.37 -2.11
C SER A 131 -6.96 13.70 -3.49
N ILE A 132 -7.99 13.90 -4.33
CA ILE A 132 -8.02 13.41 -5.71
C ILE A 132 -6.91 14.08 -6.54
N GLU A 133 -6.70 15.39 -6.38
CA GLU A 133 -5.61 16.13 -7.03
C GLU A 133 -4.25 15.56 -6.63
N HIS A 134 -3.97 15.46 -5.32
CA HIS A 134 -2.70 14.95 -4.83
C HIS A 134 -2.40 13.56 -5.38
N PHE A 135 -3.44 12.71 -5.42
CA PHE A 135 -3.31 11.39 -5.99
C PHE A 135 -3.05 11.41 -7.50
N LEU A 136 -3.85 12.15 -8.28
CA LEU A 136 -3.66 12.25 -9.74
C LEU A 136 -2.30 12.85 -10.08
N ASN A 137 -1.81 13.84 -9.34
CA ASN A 137 -0.48 14.43 -9.54
C ASN A 137 0.65 13.38 -9.43
N ARG A 138 0.49 12.34 -8.60
CA ARG A 138 1.46 11.23 -8.55
C ARG A 138 1.48 10.44 -9.86
N LEU A 139 0.35 10.37 -10.57
CA LEU A 139 0.26 9.69 -11.85
C LEU A 139 0.91 10.47 -13.02
N ASP A 140 1.17 11.77 -12.84
CA ASP A 140 1.82 12.60 -13.86
C ASP A 140 3.19 12.05 -14.27
N ILE A 141 3.90 11.38 -13.35
CA ILE A 141 5.20 10.74 -13.63
C ILE A 141 5.04 9.65 -14.71
N TYR A 142 3.95 8.88 -14.66
CA TYR A 142 3.69 7.79 -15.62
C TYR A 142 3.27 8.30 -17.00
N THR A 143 2.83 9.56 -17.11
CA THR A 143 2.57 10.17 -18.43
C THR A 143 3.84 10.42 -19.23
N LYS A 144 5.01 10.42 -18.57
CA LYS A 144 6.32 10.66 -19.21
C LYS A 144 7.00 9.37 -19.67
N ILE A 145 6.42 8.21 -19.35
CA ILE A 145 6.97 6.89 -19.63
C ILE A 145 6.11 6.24 -20.74
N PRO A 146 6.69 5.54 -21.73
CA PRO A 146 5.91 4.80 -22.72
C PRO A 146 4.97 3.78 -22.05
N PRO A 147 3.68 3.71 -22.46
CA PRO A 147 2.72 2.81 -21.82
C PRO A 147 3.08 1.34 -22.06
N THR A 148 3.31 0.60 -20.97
CA THR A 148 3.41 -0.87 -21.01
C THR A 148 2.06 -1.48 -20.63
N VAL A 149 1.79 -2.72 -21.05
CA VAL A 149 0.57 -3.49 -20.70
C VAL A 149 0.30 -3.48 -19.19
N ALA A 150 1.36 -3.65 -18.40
CA ALA A 150 1.31 -3.65 -16.94
C ALA A 150 1.01 -2.27 -16.35
N LEU A 151 1.48 -1.18 -16.97
CA LEU A 151 1.17 0.19 -16.55
C LEU A 151 -0.27 0.54 -16.89
N THR A 152 -0.73 0.14 -18.07
CA THR A 152 -2.12 0.31 -18.50
C THR A 152 -3.09 -0.40 -17.56
N GLU A 153 -2.81 -1.65 -17.18
CA GLU A 153 -3.63 -2.39 -16.21
C GLU A 153 -3.73 -1.68 -14.86
N MET A 154 -2.62 -1.13 -14.38
CA MET A 154 -2.57 -0.37 -13.14
C MET A 154 -3.40 0.92 -13.23
N VAL A 155 -3.23 1.69 -14.30
CA VAL A 155 -4.00 2.91 -14.53
C VAL A 155 -5.50 2.59 -14.59
N VAL A 156 -5.91 1.49 -15.24
CA VAL A 156 -7.33 1.08 -15.25
C VAL A 156 -7.83 0.76 -13.84
N LYS A 157 -7.10 -0.03 -13.04
CA LYS A 157 -7.49 -0.36 -11.65
C LYS A 157 -7.61 0.88 -10.78
N ILE A 158 -6.71 1.85 -10.97
CA ILE A 158 -6.73 3.13 -10.29
C ILE A 158 -7.97 3.95 -10.69
N LEU A 159 -8.28 4.04 -11.99
CA LEU A 159 -9.46 4.75 -12.47
C LEU A 159 -10.76 4.09 -11.97
N VAL A 160 -10.83 2.75 -11.89
CA VAL A 160 -11.97 2.04 -11.28
C VAL A 160 -12.23 2.47 -9.84
N GLU A 161 -11.18 2.61 -9.05
CA GLU A 161 -11.27 2.94 -7.63
C GLU A 161 -11.58 4.43 -7.41
N LEU A 162 -11.03 5.31 -8.25
CA LEU A 162 -11.44 6.71 -8.31
C LEU A 162 -12.92 6.84 -8.68
N LEU A 163 -13.41 6.06 -9.64
CA LEU A 163 -14.82 6.05 -10.03
C LEU A 163 -15.72 5.61 -8.88
N SER A 164 -15.30 4.58 -8.14
CA SER A 164 -16.01 4.07 -6.96
C SER A 164 -16.08 5.11 -5.84
N ALA A 165 -15.00 5.86 -5.62
CA ALA A 165 -14.96 6.97 -4.68
C ALA A 165 -15.95 8.09 -5.07
N LEU A 166 -15.95 8.49 -6.35
CA LEU A 166 -16.88 9.49 -6.87
C LEU A 166 -18.33 9.05 -6.75
N ALA A 167 -18.64 7.77 -7.00
CA ALA A 167 -19.97 7.19 -6.84
C ALA A 167 -20.49 7.35 -5.41
N LEU A 168 -19.67 6.94 -4.45
CA LEU A 168 -20.02 6.93 -3.03
C LEU A 168 -20.32 8.35 -2.54
N VAL A 169 -19.48 9.32 -2.89
CA VAL A 169 -19.66 10.71 -2.48
C VAL A 169 -20.91 11.32 -3.14
N THR A 170 -21.09 11.09 -4.44
CA THR A 170 -22.25 11.60 -5.19
C THR A 170 -23.57 11.06 -4.63
N LYS A 171 -23.63 9.77 -4.29
CA LYS A 171 -24.80 9.14 -3.65
C LYS A 171 -25.16 9.83 -2.35
N GLN A 172 -24.18 10.06 -1.48
CA GLN A 172 -24.42 10.62 -0.16
C GLN A 172 -24.93 12.06 -0.21
N ILE A 173 -24.43 12.86 -1.16
CA ILE A 173 -24.90 14.23 -1.39
C ILE A 173 -26.36 14.22 -1.85
N LYS A 174 -26.73 13.33 -2.78
CA LYS A 174 -28.10 13.20 -3.29
C LYS A 174 -29.12 12.75 -2.24
N GLU A 175 -28.74 11.88 -1.31
CA GLU A 175 -29.65 11.36 -0.27
C GLU A 175 -29.99 12.41 0.81
N GLY A 176 -29.54 13.66 0.67
CA GLY A 176 -30.03 14.79 1.48
C GLY A 176 -29.70 14.70 2.97
N ARG A 177 -28.68 13.91 3.36
CA ARG A 177 -28.18 13.86 4.74
C ARG A 177 -27.44 15.16 5.08
N SER A 178 -28.23 16.18 5.31
CA SER A 178 -27.89 17.58 5.46
C SER A 178 -27.09 17.87 6.74
N THR A 179 -26.09 18.74 6.54
CA THR A 179 -25.38 19.65 7.47
C THR A 179 -24.68 19.09 8.71
N LYS A 180 -25.24 18.13 9.45
CA LYS A 180 -24.51 17.46 10.55
C LYS A 180 -23.60 16.36 10.04
N LEU A 181 -23.99 15.70 8.96
CA LEU A 181 -23.21 14.60 8.43
C LEU A 181 -21.95 15.07 7.76
N VAL A 182 -21.76 16.33 7.33
CA VAL A 182 -20.43 16.75 6.83
C VAL A 182 -19.41 16.95 7.97
N LYS A 183 -19.87 17.27 9.19
CA LYS A 183 -19.06 17.17 10.42
C LYS A 183 -18.90 15.72 10.93
N PHE A 184 -19.88 14.86 10.63
CA PHE A 184 -19.92 13.44 11.02
C PHE A 184 -19.36 12.48 9.94
N PHE A 185 -19.09 13.00 8.74
CA PHE A 185 -18.22 12.54 7.65
C PHE A 185 -16.75 12.67 8.12
N GLY A 186 -16.54 12.75 9.43
CA GLY A 186 -15.95 11.63 10.13
C GLY A 186 -14.83 11.02 9.32
N LYS A 187 -13.68 11.69 9.37
CA LYS A 187 -12.33 11.22 9.01
C LYS A 187 -12.31 9.82 8.42
N LYS A 188 -12.73 8.81 9.19
CA LYS A 188 -12.83 7.38 8.86
C LYS A 188 -13.29 6.99 7.45
N ASP A 189 -14.35 7.54 6.85
CA ASP A 189 -14.81 7.07 5.53
C ASP A 189 -14.03 7.71 4.37
N ILE A 190 -13.72 9.01 4.46
CA ILE A 190 -12.78 9.70 3.56
C ILE A 190 -11.38 9.09 3.74
N GLU A 191 -10.97 8.80 4.97
CA GLU A 191 -9.76 8.08 5.33
C GLU A 191 -9.79 6.64 4.81
N THR A 192 -10.95 5.99 4.69
CA THR A 192 -11.05 4.65 4.07
C THR A 192 -10.85 4.75 2.56
N VAL A 193 -11.43 5.76 1.91
CA VAL A 193 -11.19 6.04 0.48
C VAL A 193 -9.74 6.42 0.23
N ILE A 194 -9.17 7.30 1.04
CA ILE A 194 -7.75 7.70 0.99
C ILE A 194 -6.84 6.50 1.29
N GLN A 195 -7.13 5.68 2.30
CA GLN A 195 -6.34 4.49 2.63
C GLN A 195 -6.42 3.43 1.53
N ARG A 196 -7.57 3.26 0.87
CA ARG A 196 -7.69 2.37 -0.30
C ARG A 196 -6.90 2.90 -1.48
N LEU A 197 -7.01 4.19 -1.76
CA LEU A 197 -6.28 4.85 -2.82
C LEU A 197 -4.76 4.81 -2.57
N ASP A 198 -4.32 5.07 -1.34
CA ASP A 198 -2.94 4.95 -0.84
C ASP A 198 -2.40 3.52 -0.86
N ARG A 199 -3.26 2.53 -0.62
CA ARG A 199 -2.89 1.10 -0.69
C ARG A 199 -2.65 0.69 -2.13
N LEU A 200 -3.50 1.12 -3.07
CA LEU A 200 -3.33 0.87 -4.49
C LEU A 200 -2.08 1.56 -5.06
N THR A 201 -1.78 2.77 -4.59
CA THR A 201 -0.52 3.48 -4.92
C THR A 201 0.72 2.82 -4.26
N ARG A 202 0.58 2.19 -3.09
CA ARG A 202 1.67 1.43 -2.44
C ARG A 202 1.94 0.09 -3.13
N ASP A 203 0.90 -0.59 -3.60
CA ASP A 203 1.04 -1.76 -4.45
C ASP A 203 1.65 -1.40 -5.83
N GLU A 204 1.50 -0.15 -6.29
CA GLU A 204 2.13 0.43 -7.49
C GLU A 204 3.66 0.63 -7.40
N ALA A 205 4.23 0.89 -6.20
CA ALA A 205 5.70 0.89 -6.03
C ALA A 205 6.32 -0.48 -6.41
N ARG A 206 5.55 -1.57 -6.25
CA ARG A 206 5.98 -2.95 -6.52
C ARG A 206 5.98 -3.30 -8.01
N MET A 207 5.08 -2.70 -8.78
CA MET A 207 5.00 -2.85 -10.23
C MET A 207 6.00 -1.93 -10.94
N THR A 208 6.19 -0.71 -10.41
CA THR A 208 7.21 0.23 -10.89
C THR A 208 8.60 -0.41 -10.83
N ALA A 209 8.98 -1.08 -9.74
CA ALA A 209 10.28 -1.74 -9.64
C ALA A 209 10.48 -2.91 -10.64
N VAL A 210 9.42 -3.68 -10.92
CA VAL A 210 9.47 -4.79 -11.89
C VAL A 210 9.59 -4.25 -13.33
N GLN A 211 8.85 -3.19 -13.65
CA GLN A 211 8.91 -2.52 -14.96
C GLN A 211 10.21 -1.75 -15.16
N THR A 212 10.74 -1.12 -14.11
CA THR A 212 12.05 -0.48 -14.13
C THR A 212 13.14 -1.51 -14.39
N LEU A 213 13.09 -2.70 -13.76
CA LEU A 213 14.01 -3.81 -14.06
C LEU A 213 13.92 -4.29 -15.52
N GLU A 214 12.72 -4.35 -16.10
CA GLU A 214 12.49 -4.77 -17.48
C GLU A 214 13.00 -3.71 -18.49
N VAL A 215 12.72 -2.43 -18.23
CA VAL A 215 13.21 -1.29 -19.04
C VAL A 215 14.73 -1.16 -18.94
N VAL A 216 15.32 -1.37 -17.75
CA VAL A 216 16.78 -1.36 -17.56
C VAL A 216 17.43 -2.55 -18.26
N TYR A 217 16.86 -3.76 -18.20
CA TYR A 217 17.35 -4.89 -18.97
C TYR A 217 17.29 -4.61 -20.48
N GLY A 218 16.20 -3.98 -20.96
CA GLY A 218 16.06 -3.51 -22.33
C GLY A 218 17.09 -2.44 -22.72
N LEU A 219 17.34 -1.46 -21.84
CA LEU A 219 18.33 -0.39 -22.04
C LEU A 219 19.76 -0.92 -22.05
N VAL A 220 20.11 -1.87 -21.17
CA VAL A 220 21.42 -2.52 -21.14
C VAL A 220 21.66 -3.35 -22.40
N GLN A 221 20.63 -4.03 -22.93
CA GLN A 221 20.71 -4.75 -24.20
C GLN A 221 20.88 -3.78 -25.38
N ASN A 222 20.18 -2.65 -25.36
CA ASN A 222 20.23 -1.64 -26.43
C ASN A 222 21.49 -0.76 -26.35
N MET A 223 22.09 -0.55 -25.16
CA MET A 223 23.32 0.23 -24.97
C MET A 223 24.59 -0.50 -25.40
N ARG A 224 24.54 -1.81 -25.66
CA ARG A 224 25.61 -2.52 -26.37
C ARG A 224 25.79 -1.98 -27.82
N VAL A 225 24.82 -1.21 -28.32
CA VAL A 225 24.78 -0.66 -29.69
C VAL A 225 25.22 0.81 -29.78
N VAL A 226 25.26 1.59 -28.69
CA VAL A 226 25.41 3.06 -28.73
C VAL A 226 26.66 3.58 -28.00
N MET A 227 27.76 2.82 -28.03
CA MET A 227 29.03 3.19 -27.38
C MET A 227 29.80 4.33 -28.10
N ASP A 228 29.31 5.59 -28.10
CA ASP A 228 30.08 6.70 -28.74
C ASP A 228 30.14 8.05 -28.00
N ASP A 229 29.70 8.20 -26.73
CA ASP A 229 30.03 9.41 -25.95
C ASP A 229 30.02 9.15 -24.43
N GLY A 230 31.20 9.19 -23.80
CA GLY A 230 31.52 8.36 -22.63
C GLY A 230 31.46 8.96 -21.23
N GLU A 231 31.41 10.28 -21.04
CA GLU A 231 31.71 10.86 -19.70
C GLU A 231 30.50 11.46 -18.97
N ALA A 232 29.71 12.32 -19.61
CA ALA A 232 28.52 12.93 -18.98
C ALA A 232 27.38 11.92 -18.70
N SER A 233 27.42 10.75 -19.34
CA SER A 233 26.41 9.70 -19.22
C SER A 233 26.60 8.82 -17.98
N LEU A 234 27.86 8.63 -17.51
CA LEU A 234 28.17 7.76 -16.38
C LEU A 234 27.70 8.34 -15.03
N ASP A 235 27.76 9.66 -14.87
CA ASP A 235 27.29 10.34 -13.65
C ASP A 235 25.77 10.24 -13.53
N CYS A 236 25.03 10.44 -14.63
CA CYS A 236 23.59 10.27 -14.68
C CYS A 236 23.15 8.82 -14.36
N VAL A 237 23.91 7.83 -14.86
CA VAL A 237 23.69 6.41 -14.55
C VAL A 237 23.94 6.11 -13.08
N ARG A 238 24.99 6.67 -12.48
CA ARG A 238 25.31 6.49 -11.06
C ARG A 238 24.22 7.07 -10.16
N ASP A 239 23.79 8.30 -10.42
CA ASP A 239 22.74 8.96 -9.64
C ASP A 239 21.41 8.19 -9.74
N THR A 240 21.12 7.66 -10.93
CA THR A 240 19.95 6.80 -11.16
C THR A 240 20.05 5.48 -10.39
N LEU A 241 21.24 4.86 -10.34
CA LEU A 241 21.48 3.63 -9.57
C LEU A 241 21.33 3.85 -8.06
N GLU A 242 21.78 4.99 -7.53
CA GLU A 242 21.64 5.32 -6.11
C GLU A 242 20.16 5.49 -5.71
N ILE A 243 19.39 6.25 -6.49
CA ILE A 243 17.95 6.40 -6.29
C ILE A 243 17.24 5.03 -6.38
N MET A 244 17.65 4.18 -7.34
CA MET A 244 17.10 2.83 -7.47
C MET A 244 17.42 1.93 -6.27
N GLN A 245 18.62 2.03 -5.70
CA GLN A 245 19.00 1.27 -4.50
C GLN A 245 18.14 1.67 -3.29
N GLU A 246 17.89 2.97 -3.12
CA GLU A 246 17.03 3.49 -2.05
C GLU A 246 15.58 3.00 -2.22
N VAL A 247 15.01 3.15 -3.42
CA VAL A 247 13.64 2.70 -3.73
C VAL A 247 13.50 1.18 -3.58
N THR A 248 14.50 0.39 -3.98
CA THR A 248 14.48 -1.06 -3.85
C THR A 248 14.56 -1.49 -2.38
N SER A 249 15.38 -0.81 -1.58
CA SER A 249 15.50 -1.04 -0.13
C SER A 249 14.16 -0.77 0.57
N ASP A 250 13.53 0.37 0.30
CA ASP A 250 12.24 0.74 0.88
C ASP A 250 11.11 -0.20 0.44
N MET A 251 11.11 -0.62 -0.82
CA MET A 251 10.16 -1.62 -1.32
C MET A 251 10.32 -2.97 -0.61
N ASN A 252 11.56 -3.44 -0.43
CA ASN A 252 11.83 -4.70 0.26
C ASN A 252 11.40 -4.64 1.73
N LYS A 253 11.66 -3.52 2.40
CA LYS A 253 11.19 -3.26 3.76
C LYS A 253 9.67 -3.31 3.87
N SER A 254 8.96 -2.61 2.97
CA SER A 254 7.49 -2.60 2.94
C SER A 254 6.88 -3.98 2.65
N LYS A 255 7.43 -4.74 1.69
CA LYS A 255 7.01 -6.13 1.42
C LYS A 255 7.18 -7.03 2.64
N ARG A 256 8.28 -6.84 3.36
CA ARG A 256 8.59 -7.59 4.58
C ARG A 256 7.60 -7.28 5.70
N GLU A 257 7.27 -6.01 5.92
CA GLU A 257 6.29 -5.58 6.92
C GLU A 257 4.90 -6.16 6.64
N GLU A 258 4.44 -6.12 5.39
CA GLU A 258 3.14 -6.69 5.02
C GLU A 258 3.10 -8.21 5.21
N LEU A 259 4.15 -8.92 4.77
CA LEU A 259 4.18 -10.37 4.95
C LEU A 259 4.30 -10.74 6.43
N GLU A 260 5.06 -9.99 7.23
CA GLU A 260 5.12 -10.20 8.68
C GLU A 260 3.74 -10.06 9.31
N GLN A 261 2.95 -9.07 8.90
CA GLN A 261 1.58 -8.91 9.38
C GLN A 261 0.69 -10.10 8.99
N LYS A 262 0.82 -10.60 7.75
CA LYS A 262 0.10 -11.80 7.27
C LYS A 262 0.51 -13.05 8.06
N LEU A 263 1.81 -13.25 8.30
CA LEU A 263 2.34 -14.38 9.08
C LEU A 263 1.87 -14.34 10.53
N ARG A 264 1.84 -13.17 11.16
CA ARG A 264 1.31 -12.98 12.51
C ARG A 264 -0.19 -13.29 12.56
N SER A 265 -0.95 -12.84 11.57
CA SER A 265 -2.38 -13.17 11.45
C SER A 265 -2.62 -14.66 11.26
N TRP A 266 -1.79 -15.33 10.46
CA TRP A 266 -1.93 -16.75 10.14
C TRP A 266 -1.54 -17.66 11.31
N LEU A 267 -0.35 -17.43 11.90
CA LEU A 267 0.17 -18.28 12.97
C LEU A 267 -0.42 -17.94 14.34
N SER A 268 -0.92 -16.72 14.53
CA SER A 268 -1.44 -16.20 15.79
C SER A 268 -0.50 -16.51 16.98
N PRO A 269 0.76 -16.05 16.92
CA PRO A 269 1.78 -16.44 17.89
C PRO A 269 1.51 -15.79 19.25
N PRO A 270 1.68 -16.54 20.36
CA PRO A 270 1.65 -15.93 21.69
C PRO A 270 2.88 -15.03 21.91
N ASP A 271 2.69 -13.91 22.60
CA ASP A 271 3.76 -12.95 22.89
C ASP A 271 4.62 -13.40 24.10
N PRO A 272 5.89 -13.77 23.91
CA PRO A 272 6.76 -14.18 25.01
C PRO A 272 7.27 -12.98 25.84
N TRP A 273 7.24 -11.75 25.29
CA TRP A 273 7.77 -10.56 25.96
C TRP A 273 6.97 -10.17 27.20
N LYS A 274 5.66 -10.43 27.21
CA LYS A 274 4.83 -10.26 28.41
C LYS A 274 5.41 -10.99 29.64
N ASN A 275 5.77 -12.26 29.48
CA ASN A 275 6.36 -13.07 30.56
C ASN A 275 7.77 -12.60 30.89
N HIS A 276 8.56 -12.28 29.87
CA HIS A 276 9.91 -11.78 30.02
C HIS A 276 9.93 -10.47 30.85
N ASN A 277 9.05 -9.52 30.53
CA ASN A 277 8.93 -8.25 31.23
C ASN A 277 8.54 -8.43 32.70
N ILE A 278 7.65 -9.38 33.02
CA ILE A 278 7.31 -9.73 34.40
C ILE A 278 8.52 -10.33 35.13
N ALA A 279 9.26 -11.22 34.47
CA ALA A 279 10.48 -11.81 35.02
C ALA A 279 11.58 -10.75 35.26
N CYS A 280 11.77 -9.80 34.33
CA CYS A 280 12.68 -8.67 34.49
C CYS A 280 12.30 -7.76 35.65
N LYS A 281 11.00 -7.45 35.83
CA LYS A 281 10.51 -6.61 36.94
C LYS A 281 10.63 -7.27 38.31
N SER A 282 10.48 -8.58 38.38
CA SER A 282 10.58 -9.35 39.63
C SER A 282 12.02 -9.69 40.03
N ARG A 283 13.00 -9.43 39.15
CA ARG A 283 14.41 -9.69 39.39
C ARG A 283 15.06 -8.54 40.17
N HIS A 284 15.74 -8.85 41.27
CA HIS A 284 16.67 -7.92 41.91
C HIS A 284 17.95 -7.74 41.06
N ARG A 285 18.39 -6.50 40.90
CA ARG A 285 19.57 -6.16 40.09
C ARG A 285 20.80 -6.91 40.61
N GLY A 286 21.51 -7.62 39.73
CA GLY A 286 22.73 -8.36 40.06
C GLY A 286 22.56 -9.81 40.51
N SER A 287 21.34 -10.27 40.84
CA SER A 287 21.12 -11.62 41.40
C SER A 287 21.48 -12.81 40.50
N ALA A 288 21.64 -12.57 39.19
CA ALA A 288 21.98 -13.59 38.19
C ALA A 288 23.40 -13.40 37.60
N ALA A 289 24.19 -12.45 38.12
CA ALA A 289 25.51 -12.14 37.58
C ALA A 289 26.47 -13.34 37.68
N TRP A 290 26.40 -14.09 38.79
CA TRP A 290 27.22 -15.29 39.02
C TRP A 290 27.07 -16.34 37.91
N PHE A 291 25.88 -16.42 37.30
CA PHE A 291 25.60 -17.40 36.24
C PHE A 291 26.15 -16.93 34.90
N ILE A 292 25.89 -15.66 34.53
CA ILE A 292 26.38 -15.08 33.27
C ILE A 292 27.91 -15.01 33.23
N GLN A 293 28.54 -14.75 34.38
CA GLN A 293 29.99 -14.73 34.55
C GLN A 293 30.59 -16.12 34.79
N GLY A 294 29.76 -17.16 34.88
CA GLY A 294 30.19 -18.52 35.15
C GLY A 294 30.78 -19.21 33.91
N ASN A 295 31.70 -20.14 34.15
CA ASN A 295 32.35 -20.90 33.09
C ASN A 295 31.34 -21.74 32.28
N GLN A 296 30.38 -22.40 32.93
CA GLN A 296 29.41 -23.25 32.24
C GLN A 296 28.57 -22.49 31.20
N PHE A 297 28.11 -21.28 31.55
CA PHE A 297 27.35 -20.45 30.60
C PHE A 297 28.26 -19.94 29.46
N SER A 298 29.47 -19.50 29.80
CA SER A 298 30.45 -19.01 28.83
C SER A 298 30.85 -20.09 27.82
N GLU A 299 31.09 -21.31 28.30
CA GLU A 299 31.41 -22.48 27.47
C GLU A 299 30.24 -22.89 26.57
N TRP A 300 29.01 -22.93 27.13
CA TRP A 300 27.82 -23.20 26.34
C TRP A 300 27.62 -22.15 25.23
N LYS A 301 27.84 -20.89 25.57
CA LYS A 301 27.69 -19.74 24.67
C LYS A 301 28.75 -19.69 23.57
N ALA A 302 29.99 -20.10 23.88
CA ALA A 302 31.12 -20.12 22.94
C ALA A 302 31.22 -21.43 22.14
N SER A 303 30.38 -22.43 22.42
CA SER A 303 30.43 -23.73 21.76
C SER A 303 30.22 -23.61 20.24
N GLU A 304 31.21 -24.03 19.46
CA GLU A 304 31.11 -24.16 18.00
C GLU A 304 30.24 -25.36 17.55
N THR A 305 29.89 -26.25 18.48
CA THR A 305 29.03 -27.40 18.20
C THR A 305 27.59 -26.95 17.98
N ARG A 306 27.01 -27.29 16.82
CA ARG A 306 25.59 -27.03 16.52
C ARG A 306 24.70 -27.81 17.50
N GLY A 307 23.75 -27.11 18.12
CA GLY A 307 22.74 -27.74 18.99
C GLY A 307 23.16 -27.92 20.46
N SER A 308 24.09 -27.13 20.98
CA SER A 308 24.47 -27.15 22.40
C SER A 308 23.28 -26.86 23.32
N LEU A 309 23.05 -27.71 24.32
CA LEU A 309 21.91 -27.63 25.25
C LEU A 309 22.39 -27.36 26.68
N LEU A 310 21.90 -26.27 27.29
CA LEU A 310 22.11 -25.97 28.70
C LEU A 310 20.80 -26.11 29.48
N TRP A 311 20.75 -27.10 30.38
CA TRP A 311 19.59 -27.37 31.21
C TRP A 311 19.77 -26.81 32.61
N VAL A 312 18.97 -25.80 32.98
CA VAL A 312 19.00 -25.19 34.32
C VAL A 312 17.80 -25.63 35.14
N HIS A 313 18.05 -26.29 36.27
CA HIS A 313 17.01 -26.81 37.16
C HIS A 313 17.19 -26.33 38.61
N GLY A 314 16.12 -26.41 39.40
CA GLY A 314 16.13 -25.99 40.80
C GLY A 314 14.73 -26.00 41.41
N LYS A 315 14.65 -25.87 42.74
CA LYS A 315 13.38 -25.88 43.49
C LYS A 315 12.43 -24.76 43.02
N PRO A 316 11.10 -24.93 43.17
CA PRO A 316 10.16 -23.81 43.00
C PRO A 316 10.59 -22.60 43.81
N GLY A 317 10.41 -21.38 43.28
CA GLY A 317 10.85 -20.15 43.94
C GLY A 317 12.35 -19.83 43.85
N ALA A 318 13.21 -20.74 43.34
CA ALA A 318 14.66 -20.50 43.24
C ALA A 318 15.09 -19.44 42.20
N GLY A 319 14.18 -18.61 41.69
CA GLY A 319 14.50 -17.53 40.76
C GLY A 319 14.82 -17.94 39.32
N LYS A 320 14.47 -19.17 38.90
CA LYS A 320 14.75 -19.67 37.53
C LYS A 320 14.26 -18.75 36.42
N SER A 321 13.03 -18.23 36.51
CA SER A 321 12.49 -17.30 35.50
C SER A 321 13.24 -15.97 35.46
N ALA A 322 13.66 -15.45 36.62
CA ALA A 322 14.51 -14.26 36.71
C ALA A 322 15.90 -14.53 36.10
N LEU A 323 16.44 -15.74 36.30
CA LEU A 323 17.67 -16.16 35.64
C LEU A 323 17.51 -16.24 34.11
N SER A 324 16.45 -16.88 33.61
CA SER A 324 16.14 -16.92 32.16
C SER A 324 16.04 -15.52 31.56
N SER A 325 15.42 -14.56 32.27
CA SER A 325 15.37 -13.18 31.79
C SER A 325 16.74 -12.54 31.66
N THR A 326 17.70 -12.91 32.51
CA THR A 326 19.08 -12.42 32.43
C THR A 326 19.83 -13.01 31.25
N ILE A 327 19.63 -14.30 30.98
CA ILE A 327 20.19 -14.98 29.81
C ILE A 327 19.66 -14.34 28.53
N ILE A 328 18.35 -14.09 28.46
CA ILE A 328 17.71 -13.49 27.29
C ILE A 328 18.25 -12.08 27.05
N GLU A 329 18.40 -11.24 28.07
CA GLU A 329 18.96 -9.89 27.95
C GLU A 329 20.42 -9.89 27.46
N ASP A 330 21.23 -10.83 27.96
CA ASP A 330 22.63 -10.99 27.55
C ASP A 330 22.77 -11.41 26.07
N ILE A 331 21.93 -12.35 25.61
CA ILE A 331 21.91 -12.79 24.20
C ILE A 331 21.26 -11.72 23.31
N ASP A 332 20.25 -10.98 23.79
CA ASP A 332 19.62 -9.89 23.03
C ASP A 332 20.60 -8.73 22.78
N ALA A 333 21.50 -8.45 23.73
CA ALA A 333 22.58 -7.49 23.52
C ALA A 333 23.49 -7.91 22.35
N MET A 334 23.81 -9.20 22.23
CA MET A 334 24.57 -9.73 21.09
C MET A 334 23.78 -9.69 19.78
N ARG A 335 22.48 -9.99 19.84
CA ARG A 335 21.59 -9.88 18.69
C ARG A 335 21.57 -8.45 18.15
N ARG A 336 21.44 -7.45 19.02
CA ARG A 336 21.51 -6.03 18.64
C ARG A 336 22.86 -5.63 18.05
N ALA A 337 23.94 -6.30 18.44
CA ALA A 337 25.27 -6.13 17.85
C ALA A 337 25.49 -6.94 16.56
N GLY A 338 24.50 -7.71 16.08
CA GLY A 338 24.61 -8.55 14.89
C GLY A 338 25.44 -9.82 15.06
N LEU A 339 25.75 -10.21 16.31
CA LEU A 339 26.61 -11.35 16.64
C LEU A 339 25.85 -12.65 16.89
N ALA A 340 24.52 -12.59 17.03
CA ALA A 340 23.68 -13.74 17.33
C ALA A 340 22.24 -13.54 16.83
N SER A 341 21.48 -14.65 16.72
CA SER A 341 20.02 -14.65 16.64
C SER A 341 19.42 -15.15 17.94
N LEU A 342 18.24 -14.66 18.31
CA LEU A 342 17.59 -14.98 19.58
C LEU A 342 16.11 -15.29 19.36
N ALA A 343 15.67 -16.47 19.77
CA ALA A 343 14.26 -16.74 19.96
C ALA A 343 14.05 -17.38 21.33
N PHE A 344 12.97 -17.01 22.00
CA PHE A 344 12.66 -17.54 23.31
C PHE A 344 11.15 -17.71 23.52
N PHE A 345 10.80 -18.53 24.51
CA PHE A 345 9.43 -18.83 24.84
C PHE A 345 9.28 -19.12 26.33
N TYR A 346 8.15 -18.72 26.89
CA TYR A 346 7.78 -19.05 28.27
C TYR A 346 6.53 -19.92 28.24
N PHE A 347 6.65 -21.15 28.74
CA PHE A 347 5.47 -21.95 29.06
C PHE A 347 4.76 -21.35 30.28
N ASP A 348 3.48 -21.03 30.12
CA ASP A 348 2.65 -20.42 31.17
C ASP A 348 1.26 -21.05 31.20
N PHE A 349 0.96 -21.80 32.26
CA PHE A 349 -0.32 -22.50 32.41
C PHE A 349 -1.52 -21.55 32.55
N ARG A 350 -1.30 -20.25 32.74
CA ARG A 350 -2.37 -19.25 32.80
C ARG A 350 -2.82 -18.78 31.41
N GLU A 351 -2.03 -19.01 30.38
CA GLU A 351 -2.33 -18.59 29.00
C GLU A 351 -2.43 -19.83 28.11
N ASP A 352 -3.63 -20.11 27.56
CA ASP A 352 -3.87 -21.35 26.79
C ASP A 352 -2.94 -21.50 25.59
N GLN A 353 -2.64 -20.40 24.90
CA GLN A 353 -1.70 -20.38 23.76
C GLN A 353 -0.24 -20.66 24.15
N LYS A 354 0.09 -20.74 25.45
CA LYS A 354 1.46 -20.99 25.95
C LYS A 354 1.65 -22.36 26.59
N LYS A 355 0.71 -23.29 26.33
CA LYS A 355 0.71 -24.63 26.94
C LYS A 355 1.25 -25.71 26.02
N ASP A 356 1.26 -25.47 24.71
CA ASP A 356 1.48 -26.51 23.71
C ASP A 356 2.64 -26.19 22.74
N LEU A 357 2.99 -27.20 21.95
CA LEU A 357 4.03 -27.11 20.94
C LEU A 357 3.67 -26.11 19.84
N ARG A 358 2.38 -25.97 19.50
CA ARG A 358 1.91 -25.02 18.49
C ARG A 358 2.23 -23.58 18.89
N GLY A 359 1.97 -23.22 20.15
CA GLY A 359 2.32 -21.92 20.71
C GLY A 359 3.83 -21.65 20.67
N LEU A 360 4.64 -22.65 21.06
CA LEU A 360 6.10 -22.55 21.00
C LEU A 360 6.59 -22.33 19.56
N LEU A 361 6.20 -23.18 18.62
CA LEU A 361 6.67 -23.14 17.24
C LEU A 361 6.24 -21.85 16.54
N SER A 362 4.97 -21.46 16.66
CA SER A 362 4.47 -20.21 16.07
C SER A 362 5.23 -18.99 16.58
N SER A 363 5.47 -18.90 17.89
CA SER A 363 6.21 -17.80 18.51
C SER A 363 7.67 -17.76 18.06
N VAL A 364 8.37 -18.89 18.03
CA VAL A 364 9.77 -18.98 17.61
C VAL A 364 9.94 -18.65 16.12
N LEU A 365 9.07 -19.20 15.25
CA LEU A 365 9.13 -18.96 13.81
C LEU A 365 8.98 -17.47 13.49
N VAL A 366 8.00 -16.80 14.09
CA VAL A 366 7.79 -15.36 13.88
C VAL A 366 8.96 -14.53 14.41
N GLN A 367 9.53 -14.88 15.57
CA GLN A 367 10.70 -14.19 16.12
C GLN A 367 11.93 -14.30 15.19
N LEU A 368 12.22 -15.48 14.67
CA LEU A 368 13.39 -15.70 13.81
C LEU A 368 13.23 -15.04 12.44
N CYS A 369 12.03 -15.08 11.85
CA CYS A 369 11.76 -14.43 10.56
C CYS A 369 11.92 -12.91 10.62
N HIS A 370 11.63 -12.29 11.76
CA HIS A 370 11.86 -10.87 11.97
C HIS A 370 13.36 -10.51 12.00
N GLN A 371 14.25 -11.47 12.27
CA GLN A 371 15.67 -11.21 12.47
C GLN A 371 16.54 -11.37 11.23
N SER A 372 16.21 -12.27 10.30
CA SER A 372 17.04 -12.51 9.11
C SER A 372 16.24 -13.03 7.92
N ASP A 373 16.67 -12.63 6.72
CA ASP A 373 16.09 -13.03 5.45
C ASP A 373 16.24 -14.54 5.20
N SER A 374 17.27 -15.16 5.77
CA SER A 374 17.49 -16.61 5.67
C SER A 374 16.37 -17.43 6.34
N TYR A 375 15.72 -16.87 7.37
CA TYR A 375 14.56 -17.50 8.02
C TYR A 375 13.24 -17.08 7.37
N TYR A 376 13.21 -15.87 6.83
CA TYR A 376 12.06 -15.30 6.14
C TYR A 376 11.65 -16.11 4.90
N HIS A 377 12.62 -16.49 4.06
CA HIS A 377 12.30 -17.12 2.77
C HIS A 377 11.56 -18.47 2.91
N PRO A 378 12.01 -19.45 3.73
CA PRO A 378 11.28 -20.69 3.92
C PRO A 378 9.87 -20.50 4.47
N LEU A 379 9.66 -19.57 5.42
CA LEU A 379 8.34 -19.33 6.00
C LEU A 379 7.38 -18.65 5.01
N SER A 380 7.89 -17.82 4.11
CA SER A 380 7.10 -17.20 3.04
C SER A 380 6.54 -18.22 2.04
N ILE A 381 7.32 -19.27 1.75
CA ILE A 381 6.90 -20.38 0.88
C ILE A 381 5.80 -21.16 1.60
N LEU A 382 6.04 -21.56 2.86
CA LEU A 382 5.05 -22.26 3.67
C LEU A 382 3.73 -21.48 3.80
N TYR A 383 3.80 -20.16 3.99
CA TYR A 383 2.61 -19.32 4.00
C TYR A 383 1.89 -19.36 2.65
N SER A 384 2.60 -19.23 1.54
CA SER A 384 2.00 -19.25 0.20
C SER A 384 1.31 -20.58 -0.10
N ASP A 385 1.90 -21.70 0.33
CA ASP A 385 1.38 -23.04 0.09
C ASP A 385 0.17 -23.38 0.97
N HIS A 386 0.09 -22.81 2.18
CA HIS A 386 -0.87 -23.24 3.20
C HIS A 386 -1.83 -22.15 3.71
N ALA A 387 -1.69 -20.88 3.28
CA ALA A 387 -2.56 -19.79 3.72
C ALA A 387 -4.03 -19.98 3.34
N ALA A 388 -4.32 -20.76 2.30
CA ALA A 388 -5.69 -21.01 1.82
C ALA A 388 -6.37 -22.23 2.47
N GLY A 389 -5.71 -22.98 3.35
CA GLY A 389 -6.28 -24.22 3.89
C GLY A 389 -5.57 -24.80 5.12
N LEU A 390 -6.31 -24.78 6.24
CA LEU A 390 -6.34 -25.70 7.38
C LEU A 390 -5.00 -26.29 7.91
N PHE A 391 -4.59 -25.79 9.08
CA PHE A 391 -3.98 -26.62 10.13
C PHE A 391 -4.86 -26.60 11.38
#